data_AF-A0A9D3THM3-F1
#
_entry.id   AF-A0A9D3THM3-F1
#
_cell.length_a   1.000
_cell.length_b   1.000
_cell.length_c   1.000
_cell.angle_alpha   90.00
_cell.angle_beta   90.00
_cell.angle_gamma   90.00
#
_symmetry.space_group_name_H-M   'P 1'
#
loop_
_entity.id
_entity.type
_entity.pdbx_description
1 polymer ?
#
loop_
_entity_poly.entity_id
_entity_poly.type
_entity_poly.pdbx_seq_one_letter_code
_entity_poly.pdbx_strand_id
1 'polypeptide(L)'
;MSRRARDIQENKTQKGIPLLAFLVLLPLNIPWSQTSVTWLGVVHFLACLSPEIGSVLYHLFMNHEGGAPVYHTLLSLDMFGVCMVNTLGALPIVYITLLCYPSLRSTALLAYMLLSAHGVYSALTARSNVRRLRSFAFQALFRLFLFTLRWVGVGTGSPASLGHFLTMDLLALLGGVINISRIPERFRPGLFDYWCNSHQIMHVLVVISIVFLHWGMVEDLLWLHSYECPLE
;
A
#
# COMPACT_ATOMS: atom_id res chain seq x y z
N MET A 1 4.00 9.00 -36.41
CA MET A 1 4.42 8.43 -35.11
C MET A 1 4.18 6.93 -35.09
N SER A 2 5.22 6.14 -34.85
CA SER A 2 5.12 4.67 -34.70
C SER A 2 4.18 4.30 -33.54
N ARG A 3 3.38 3.23 -33.68
CA ARG A 3 2.46 2.72 -32.63
C ARG A 3 3.16 2.60 -31.27
N ARG A 4 4.41 2.14 -31.27
CA ARG A 4 5.29 1.99 -30.10
C ARG A 4 5.55 3.29 -29.32
N ALA A 5 5.53 4.44 -29.99
CA ALA A 5 5.77 5.74 -29.34
C ALA A 5 4.52 6.29 -28.64
N ARG A 6 3.31 5.92 -29.10
CA ARG A 6 2.06 6.24 -28.39
C ARG A 6 1.88 5.36 -27.15
N ASP A 7 2.23 4.08 -27.26
CA ASP A 7 2.16 3.10 -26.15
C ASP A 7 3.04 3.50 -24.95
N ILE A 8 4.22 4.08 -25.24
CA ILE A 8 5.14 4.60 -24.23
C ILE A 8 4.61 5.90 -23.61
N GLN A 9 3.91 6.74 -24.38
CA GLN A 9 3.40 8.03 -23.90
C GLN A 9 2.17 7.86 -23.00
N GLU A 10 1.18 7.04 -23.39
CA GLU A 10 -0.07 6.88 -22.63
C GLU A 10 0.16 6.19 -21.27
N ASN A 11 1.01 5.16 -21.23
CA ASN A 11 1.33 4.43 -20.00
C ASN A 11 2.19 5.28 -19.02
N LYS A 12 2.99 6.23 -19.54
CA LYS A 12 3.75 7.20 -18.74
C LYS A 12 2.86 8.25 -18.06
N THR A 13 1.84 8.73 -18.78
CA THR A 13 1.01 9.84 -18.28
C THR A 13 0.01 9.36 -17.22
N GLN A 14 -0.56 8.16 -17.36
CA GLN A 14 -1.51 7.60 -16.37
C GLN A 14 -0.89 7.31 -15.00
N LYS A 15 0.40 6.95 -14.94
CA LYS A 15 1.08 6.57 -13.68
C LYS A 15 1.84 7.71 -13.01
N GLY A 16 2.29 8.70 -13.78
CA GLY A 16 2.94 9.89 -13.23
C GLY A 16 1.97 10.84 -12.51
N ILE A 17 0.70 10.87 -12.91
CA ILE A 17 -0.32 11.75 -12.29
C ILE A 17 -0.57 11.36 -10.82
N PRO A 18 -0.83 10.08 -10.47
CA PRO A 18 -0.91 9.66 -9.07
C PRO A 18 0.34 10.04 -8.26
N LEU A 19 1.54 9.71 -8.74
CA LEU A 19 2.78 10.05 -8.04
C LEU A 19 2.90 11.55 -7.73
N LEU A 20 2.66 12.41 -8.72
CA LEU A 20 2.70 13.87 -8.52
C LEU A 20 1.61 14.35 -7.56
N ALA A 21 0.40 13.79 -7.68
CA ALA A 21 -0.70 14.10 -6.77
C ALA A 21 -0.36 13.70 -5.33
N PHE A 22 0.15 12.50 -5.08
CA PHE A 22 0.55 12.06 -3.74
C PHE A 22 1.73 12.88 -3.21
N LEU A 23 2.71 13.22 -4.05
CA LEU A 23 3.88 14.01 -3.64
C LEU A 23 3.51 15.42 -3.17
N VAL A 24 2.47 16.03 -3.76
CA VAL A 24 2.01 17.38 -3.42
C VAL A 24 0.89 17.36 -2.37
N LEU A 25 -0.12 16.50 -2.53
CA LEU A 25 -1.34 16.55 -1.71
C LEU A 25 -1.17 15.88 -0.34
N LEU A 26 -0.41 14.78 -0.24
CA LEU A 26 -0.20 14.11 1.06
C LEU A 26 0.44 15.01 2.11
N PRO A 27 1.58 15.70 1.86
CA PRO A 27 2.20 16.52 2.89
C PRO A 27 1.33 17.73 3.25
N LEU A 28 0.44 18.18 2.36
CA LEU A 28 -0.50 19.26 2.67
C LEU A 28 -1.69 18.79 3.51
N ASN A 29 -2.09 17.52 3.39
CA ASN A 29 -3.25 16.98 4.09
C ASN A 29 -2.90 16.32 5.44
N ILE A 30 -1.65 15.89 5.63
CA ILE A 30 -1.19 15.37 6.94
C ILE A 30 -1.20 16.52 7.97
N PRO A 31 -1.84 16.34 9.14
CA PRO A 31 -1.98 17.40 10.15
C PRO A 31 -0.70 17.57 11.00
N TRP A 32 0.43 17.94 10.37
CA TRP A 32 1.75 18.00 10.99
C TRP A 32 1.83 18.82 12.28
N SER A 33 1.08 19.93 12.36
CA SER A 33 1.06 20.80 13.53
C SER A 33 0.28 20.23 14.72
N GLN A 34 -0.62 19.27 14.48
CA GLN A 34 -1.47 18.65 15.49
C GLN A 34 -0.93 17.27 15.91
N THR A 35 -0.09 16.65 15.10
CA THR A 35 0.53 15.36 15.44
C THR A 35 1.59 15.51 16.53
N SER A 36 1.31 14.98 17.72
CA SER A 36 2.28 14.87 18.82
C SER A 36 3.44 13.92 18.51
N VAL A 37 3.26 13.01 17.55
CA VAL A 37 4.23 11.96 17.18
C VAL A 37 4.58 12.06 15.69
N THR A 38 5.51 12.95 15.34
CA THR A 38 5.85 13.32 13.95
C THR A 38 6.27 12.13 13.08
N TRP A 39 6.94 11.13 13.65
CA TRP A 39 7.42 9.98 12.88
C TRP A 39 6.28 9.18 12.25
N LEU A 40 5.08 9.17 12.84
CA LEU A 40 3.90 8.50 12.26
C LEU A 40 3.54 9.09 10.90
N GLY A 41 3.53 10.43 10.80
CA GLY A 41 3.27 11.14 9.56
C GLY A 41 4.35 10.90 8.50
N VAL A 42 5.63 10.89 8.90
CA VAL A 42 6.75 10.62 7.99
C VAL A 42 6.68 9.19 7.43
N VAL A 43 6.47 8.20 8.30
CA VAL A 43 6.36 6.79 7.90
C VAL A 43 5.16 6.58 6.98
N HIS A 44 4.01 7.21 7.29
CA HIS A 44 2.83 7.17 6.43
C HIS A 44 3.08 7.80 5.05
N PHE A 45 3.73 8.96 5.01
CA PHE A 45 4.10 9.62 3.76
C PHE A 45 5.01 8.74 2.90
N LEU A 46 6.05 8.15 3.49
CA LEU A 46 6.94 7.21 2.81
C LEU A 46 6.20 5.95 2.34
N ALA A 47 5.25 5.44 3.14
CA ALA A 47 4.43 4.30 2.77
C ALA A 47 3.61 4.58 1.50
N CYS A 48 2.94 5.73 1.43
CA CYS A 48 2.09 6.05 0.28
C CYS A 48 2.89 6.31 -1.00
N LEU A 49 4.09 6.87 -0.89
CA LEU A 49 4.93 7.16 -2.06
C LEU A 49 5.68 5.94 -2.61
N SER A 50 6.01 4.96 -1.76
CA SER A 50 6.84 3.84 -2.19
C SER A 50 6.30 3.03 -3.39
N PRO A 51 5.01 2.65 -3.46
CA PRO A 51 4.49 1.90 -4.62
C PRO A 51 4.43 2.78 -5.88
N GLU A 52 4.11 4.07 -5.74
CA GLU A 52 4.03 5.00 -6.87
C GLU A 52 5.40 5.20 -7.54
N ILE A 53 6.45 5.42 -6.73
CA ILE A 53 7.83 5.55 -7.22
C ILE A 53 8.28 4.26 -7.90
N GLY A 54 8.07 3.11 -7.26
CA GLY A 54 8.43 1.80 -7.83
C GLY A 54 7.75 1.54 -9.18
N SER A 55 6.44 1.78 -9.25
CA SER A 55 5.63 1.59 -10.44
C SER A 55 6.03 2.53 -11.58
N VAL A 56 6.24 3.82 -11.29
CA VAL A 56 6.69 4.80 -12.30
C VAL A 56 8.07 4.44 -12.84
N LEU A 57 9.04 4.12 -11.97
CA LEU A 57 10.38 3.73 -12.41
C LEU A 57 10.35 2.47 -13.27
N TYR A 58 9.57 1.45 -12.89
CA TYR A 58 9.42 0.23 -13.68
C TYR A 58 8.84 0.52 -15.07
N HIS A 59 7.70 1.19 -15.15
CA HIS A 59 7.05 1.42 -16.45
C HIS A 59 7.79 2.42 -17.34
N LEU A 60 8.58 3.33 -16.75
CA LEU A 60 9.40 4.27 -17.50
C LEU A 60 10.61 3.59 -18.15
N PHE A 61 11.24 2.64 -17.45
CA PHE A 61 12.52 2.04 -17.84
C PHE A 61 12.44 0.56 -18.22
N MET A 62 11.26 -0.07 -18.23
CA MET A 62 11.12 -1.51 -18.55
C MET A 62 11.63 -1.91 -19.94
N ASN A 63 11.73 -0.97 -20.88
CA ASN A 63 12.25 -1.18 -22.24
C ASN A 63 13.69 -0.67 -22.43
N HIS A 64 14.42 -0.46 -21.33
CA HIS A 64 15.81 0.01 -21.39
C HIS A 64 16.72 -0.99 -22.12
N GLU A 65 17.76 -0.50 -22.79
CA GLU A 65 18.68 -1.31 -23.61
C GLU A 65 19.44 -2.38 -22.81
N GLY A 66 19.50 -2.23 -21.49
CA GLY A 66 20.07 -3.22 -20.56
C GLY A 66 19.32 -4.55 -20.47
N GLY A 67 18.23 -4.73 -21.21
CA GLY A 67 17.61 -6.03 -21.45
C GLY A 67 16.98 -6.69 -20.22
N ALA A 68 16.98 -8.03 -20.20
CA ALA A 68 16.30 -8.83 -19.17
C ALA A 68 16.76 -8.56 -17.73
N PRO A 69 18.06 -8.37 -17.42
CA PRO A 69 18.51 -8.05 -16.06
C PRO A 69 17.89 -6.75 -15.52
N VAL A 70 17.88 -5.69 -16.31
CA VAL A 70 17.29 -4.39 -15.92
C VAL A 70 15.79 -4.52 -15.72
N TYR A 71 15.10 -5.25 -16.60
CA TYR A 71 13.67 -5.53 -16.46
C TYR A 71 13.34 -6.24 -15.14
N HIS A 72 14.11 -7.27 -14.76
CA HIS A 72 13.87 -8.02 -13.51
C HIS A 72 14.18 -7.19 -12.25
N THR A 73 15.21 -6.35 -12.29
CA THR A 73 15.52 -5.42 -11.20
C THR A 73 14.41 -4.39 -11.01
N LEU A 74 13.95 -3.78 -12.10
CA LEU A 74 12.87 -2.80 -12.05
C LEU A 74 11.55 -3.43 -11.58
N LEU A 75 11.23 -4.65 -12.03
CA LEU A 75 10.05 -5.38 -11.55
C LEU A 75 10.16 -5.72 -10.05
N SER A 76 11.37 -6.04 -9.58
CA SER A 76 11.61 -6.27 -8.15
C SER A 76 11.46 -4.99 -7.35
N LEU A 77 11.85 -3.83 -7.90
CA LEU A 77 11.69 -2.53 -7.28
C LEU A 77 10.21 -2.12 -7.16
N ASP A 78 9.40 -2.34 -8.19
CA ASP A 78 7.94 -2.14 -8.16
C ASP A 78 7.30 -3.02 -7.06
N MET A 79 7.65 -4.30 -7.03
CA MET A 79 7.18 -5.23 -5.99
C MET A 79 7.64 -4.80 -4.59
N PHE A 80 8.87 -4.30 -4.45
CA PHE A 80 9.38 -3.79 -3.19
C PHE A 80 8.58 -2.56 -2.72
N GLY A 81 8.19 -1.66 -3.62
CA GLY A 81 7.31 -0.53 -3.31
C GLY A 81 5.96 -0.95 -2.71
N VAL A 82 5.35 -2.02 -3.25
CA VAL A 82 4.14 -2.64 -2.71
C VAL A 82 4.39 -3.26 -1.32
N CYS A 83 5.51 -3.95 -1.13
CA CYS A 83 5.88 -4.48 0.18
C CYS A 83 6.09 -3.37 1.22
N MET A 84 6.65 -2.23 0.80
CA MET A 84 6.91 -1.09 1.67
C MET A 84 5.63 -0.39 2.13
N VAL A 85 4.65 -0.14 1.25
CA VAL A 85 3.36 0.43 1.69
C VAL A 85 2.65 -0.50 2.68
N ASN A 86 2.70 -1.81 2.43
CA ASN A 86 2.09 -2.81 3.31
C ASN A 86 2.77 -2.86 4.69
N THR A 87 4.08 -2.62 4.73
CA THR A 87 4.87 -2.63 5.96
C THR A 87 4.72 -1.32 6.71
N LEU A 88 5.11 -0.21 6.08
CA LEU A 88 5.15 1.11 6.70
C LEU A 88 3.75 1.63 7.01
N GLY A 89 2.76 1.42 6.15
CA GLY A 89 1.38 1.89 6.37
C GLY A 89 0.70 1.26 7.58
N ALA A 90 1.15 0.07 7.98
CA ALA A 90 0.61 -0.61 9.16
C ALA A 90 1.30 -0.23 10.47
N LEU A 91 2.52 0.34 10.45
CA LEU A 91 3.22 0.71 11.69
C LEU A 91 2.44 1.76 12.50
N PRO A 92 1.92 2.85 11.89
CA PRO A 92 1.07 3.78 12.62
C PRO A 92 -0.23 3.14 13.11
N ILE A 93 -0.85 2.25 12.31
CA ILE A 93 -2.05 1.51 12.73
C ILE A 93 -1.77 0.72 14.00
N VAL A 94 -0.68 -0.05 14.05
CA VAL A 94 -0.27 -0.84 15.23
C VAL A 94 -0.02 0.07 16.42
N TYR A 95 0.73 1.16 16.21
CA TYR A 95 1.07 2.12 17.26
C TYR A 95 -0.18 2.73 17.90
N ILE A 96 -1.11 3.22 17.07
CA ILE A 96 -2.34 3.88 17.51
C ILE A 96 -3.32 2.87 18.09
N THR A 97 -3.36 1.63 17.59
CA THR A 97 -4.24 0.57 18.15
C THR A 97 -3.85 0.17 19.56
N LEU A 98 -2.56 0.17 19.86
CA LEU A 98 -2.00 -0.28 21.13
C LEU A 98 -1.43 0.88 21.94
N LEU A 99 -1.97 2.09 21.74
CA LEU A 99 -1.41 3.33 22.29
C LEU A 99 -1.25 3.24 23.82
N CYS A 100 -2.26 2.70 24.50
CA CYS A 100 -2.31 2.58 25.96
C CYS A 100 -1.58 1.36 26.52
N TYR A 101 -0.98 0.50 25.69
CA TYR A 101 -0.28 -0.71 26.12
C TYR A 101 1.18 -0.69 25.63
N PRO A 102 2.11 0.06 26.27
CA PRO A 102 3.44 0.32 25.73
C PRO A 102 4.29 -0.93 25.46
N SER A 103 4.23 -1.92 26.36
CA SER A 103 4.96 -3.19 26.22
C SER A 103 4.41 -4.00 25.05
N LEU A 104 3.09 -4.19 25.00
CA LEU A 104 2.42 -4.93 23.92
C LEU A 104 2.60 -4.24 22.57
N ARG A 105 2.53 -2.91 22.52
CA ARG A 105 2.79 -2.09 21.34
C ARG A 105 4.18 -2.35 20.78
N SER A 106 5.20 -2.33 21.63
CA SER A 106 6.60 -2.54 21.20
C SER A 106 6.80 -3.95 20.66
N THR A 107 6.26 -4.96 21.34
CA THR A 107 6.30 -6.35 20.88
C THR A 107 5.53 -6.54 19.57
N ALA A 108 4.36 -5.93 19.42
CA ALA A 108 3.55 -6.01 18.21
C ALA A 108 4.22 -5.34 17.01
N LEU A 109 4.84 -4.17 17.20
CA LEU A 109 5.60 -3.49 16.15
C LEU A 109 6.80 -4.35 15.70
N LEU A 110 7.55 -4.92 16.64
CA LEU A 110 8.67 -5.81 16.31
C LEU A 110 8.19 -7.06 15.57
N ALA A 111 7.14 -7.72 16.08
CA ALA A 111 6.56 -8.90 15.45
C ALA A 111 6.09 -8.60 14.02
N TYR A 112 5.41 -7.46 13.81
CA TYR A 112 4.94 -7.05 12.50
C TYR A 112 6.11 -6.73 11.56
N MET A 113 7.19 -6.10 12.04
CA MET A 113 8.39 -5.83 11.24
C MET A 113 9.09 -7.13 10.80
N LEU A 114 9.26 -8.11 11.70
CA LEU A 114 9.84 -9.41 11.36
C LEU A 114 8.98 -10.18 10.35
N LEU A 115 7.66 -10.18 10.56
CA LEU A 115 6.71 -10.78 9.64
C LEU A 115 6.75 -10.12 8.27
N SER A 116 6.85 -8.80 8.24
CA SER A 116 6.98 -8.02 7.02
C SER A 116 8.29 -8.30 6.29
N ALA A 117 9.41 -8.43 6.99
CA ALA A 117 10.70 -8.80 6.38
C ALA A 117 10.63 -10.18 5.71
N HIS A 118 10.02 -11.16 6.37
CA HIS A 118 9.77 -12.47 5.77
C HIS A 118 8.82 -12.39 4.56
N GLY A 119 7.76 -11.58 4.65
CA GLY A 119 6.82 -11.31 3.55
C GLY A 119 7.52 -10.69 2.35
N VAL A 120 8.35 -9.66 2.55
CA VAL A 120 9.16 -9.00 1.50
C VAL A 120 10.08 -10.00 0.83
N TYR A 121 10.85 -10.77 1.60
CA TYR A 121 11.74 -11.79 1.06
C TYR A 121 10.97 -12.82 0.21
N SER A 122 9.84 -13.31 0.73
CA SER A 122 9.00 -14.27 0.03
C SER A 122 8.39 -13.68 -1.26
N ALA A 123 7.97 -12.42 -1.23
CA ALA A 123 7.40 -11.72 -2.36
C ALA A 123 8.42 -11.48 -3.49
N LEU A 124 9.64 -11.07 -3.15
CA LEU A 124 10.72 -10.81 -4.11
C LEU A 124 11.27 -12.10 -4.73
N THR A 125 11.29 -13.20 -3.98
CA THR A 125 11.78 -14.51 -4.47
C THR A 125 10.69 -15.33 -5.18
N ALA A 126 9.41 -14.96 -5.04
CA ALA A 126 8.31 -15.71 -5.60
C ALA A 126 8.26 -15.65 -7.14
N ARG A 127 8.27 -16.85 -7.75
CA ARG A 127 8.19 -17.07 -9.21
C ARG A 127 6.76 -17.05 -9.77
N SER A 128 5.73 -16.99 -8.93
CA SER A 128 4.32 -17.00 -9.35
C SER A 128 3.53 -15.91 -8.63
N ASN A 129 2.61 -15.27 -9.34
CA ASN A 129 1.74 -14.22 -8.79
C ASN A 129 0.89 -14.73 -7.61
N VAL A 130 0.46 -15.99 -7.63
CA VAL A 130 -0.27 -16.60 -6.50
C VAL A 130 0.62 -16.70 -5.26
N ARG A 131 1.88 -17.11 -5.44
CA ARG A 131 2.85 -17.16 -4.34
C ARG A 131 3.14 -15.78 -3.78
N ARG A 132 3.27 -14.77 -4.66
CA ARG A 132 3.43 -13.36 -4.27
C ARG A 132 2.26 -12.86 -3.42
N LEU A 133 1.02 -13.09 -3.85
CA LEU A 133 -0.16 -12.68 -3.07
C LEU A 133 -0.21 -13.37 -1.71
N ARG A 134 0.10 -14.69 -1.67
CA ARG A 134 0.16 -15.44 -0.41
C ARG A 134 1.23 -14.93 0.56
N SER A 135 2.30 -14.30 0.08
CA SER A 135 3.35 -13.72 0.94
C SER A 135 2.80 -12.62 1.86
N PHE A 136 1.70 -11.96 1.49
CA PHE A 136 1.06 -10.92 2.29
C PHE A 136 -0.01 -11.45 3.26
N ALA A 137 -0.35 -12.74 3.21
CA ALA A 137 -1.46 -13.30 3.99
C ALA A 137 -1.28 -13.09 5.50
N PHE A 138 -0.08 -13.33 6.03
CA PHE A 138 0.18 -13.13 7.45
C PHE A 138 0.10 -11.65 7.86
N GLN A 139 0.56 -10.72 7.03
CA GLN A 139 0.44 -9.29 7.31
C GLN A 139 -1.03 -8.85 7.31
N ALA A 140 -1.84 -9.35 6.37
CA ALA A 140 -3.28 -9.10 6.33
C ALA A 140 -4.01 -9.68 7.56
N LEU A 141 -3.67 -10.90 7.98
CA LEU A 141 -4.24 -11.51 9.19
C LEU A 141 -3.87 -10.72 10.45
N PHE A 142 -2.63 -10.23 10.55
CA PHE A 142 -2.21 -9.38 11.67
C PHE A 142 -3.00 -8.08 11.72
N ARG A 143 -3.20 -7.42 10.57
CA ARG A 143 -4.03 -6.21 10.49
C ARG A 143 -5.49 -6.49 10.86
N LEU A 144 -6.07 -7.58 10.35
CA LEU A 144 -7.44 -7.97 10.69
C LEU A 144 -7.61 -8.23 12.19
N PHE A 145 -6.60 -8.81 12.84
CA PHE A 145 -6.58 -8.95 14.29
C PHE A 145 -6.62 -7.58 14.99
N LEU A 146 -5.79 -6.61 14.58
CA LEU A 146 -5.83 -5.24 15.12
C LEU A 146 -7.18 -4.55 14.89
N PHE A 147 -7.76 -4.72 13.71
CA PHE A 147 -9.09 -4.19 13.39
C PHE A 147 -10.16 -4.80 14.29
N THR A 148 -10.04 -6.09 14.61
CA THR A 148 -10.92 -6.76 15.56
C THR A 148 -10.77 -6.16 16.95
N LEU A 149 -9.53 -5.90 17.42
CA LEU A 149 -9.29 -5.24 18.70
C LEU A 149 -9.97 -3.86 18.78
N ARG A 150 -9.85 -3.05 17.72
CA ARG A 150 -10.54 -1.75 17.63
C ARG A 150 -12.05 -1.92 17.63
N TRP A 151 -12.58 -2.88 16.88
CA TRP A 151 -14.02 -3.13 16.78
C TRP A 151 -14.65 -3.51 18.13
N VAL A 152 -13.98 -4.36 18.92
CA VAL A 152 -14.47 -4.78 20.24
C VAL A 152 -14.20 -3.75 21.35
N GLY A 153 -13.56 -2.63 21.03
CA GLY A 153 -13.27 -1.53 21.97
C GLY A 153 -12.07 -1.77 22.89
N VAL A 154 -11.26 -2.80 22.65
CA VAL A 154 -10.01 -3.06 23.39
C VAL A 154 -8.84 -2.28 22.80
N GLY A 155 -8.85 -2.08 21.48
CA GLY A 155 -7.87 -1.27 20.76
C GLY A 155 -8.31 0.19 20.64
N THR A 156 -7.33 1.09 20.61
CA THR A 156 -7.55 2.54 20.46
C THR A 156 -7.54 2.99 18.99
N GLY A 157 -8.06 4.18 18.71
CA GLY A 157 -8.11 4.78 17.37
C GLY A 157 -9.46 5.41 17.05
N SER A 158 -9.51 6.17 15.96
CA SER A 158 -10.76 6.79 15.51
C SER A 158 -11.77 5.72 15.09
N PRO A 159 -13.04 5.77 15.53
CA PRO A 159 -14.08 4.88 15.01
C PRO A 159 -14.28 5.02 13.50
N ALA A 160 -14.05 6.22 12.96
CA ALA A 160 -14.18 6.49 11.53
C ALA A 160 -13.05 5.85 10.70
N SER A 161 -11.84 5.72 11.27
CA SER A 161 -10.69 5.19 10.54
C SER A 161 -10.80 3.70 10.22
N LEU A 162 -11.51 2.93 11.05
CA LEU A 162 -11.65 1.48 10.89
C LEU A 162 -12.32 1.09 9.57
N GLY A 163 -13.39 1.80 9.19
CA GLY A 163 -14.08 1.58 7.92
C GLY A 163 -13.17 1.84 6.71
N HIS A 164 -12.32 2.86 6.80
CA HIS A 164 -11.33 3.17 5.78
C HIS A 164 -10.26 2.07 5.65
N PHE A 165 -9.73 1.55 6.76
CA PHE A 165 -8.73 0.47 6.70
C PHE A 165 -9.29 -0.86 6.19
N LEU A 166 -10.53 -1.20 6.55
CA LEU A 166 -11.21 -2.38 5.99
C LEU A 166 -11.40 -2.24 4.48
N THR A 167 -11.79 -1.04 4.02
CA THR A 167 -11.95 -0.75 2.59
C THR A 167 -10.60 -0.80 1.85
N MET A 168 -9.54 -0.26 2.46
CA MET A 168 -8.18 -0.33 1.96
C MET A 168 -7.76 -1.80 1.71
N ASP A 169 -7.88 -2.67 2.71
CA ASP A 169 -7.47 -4.07 2.59
C ASP A 169 -8.34 -4.85 1.59
N LEU A 170 -9.64 -4.56 1.54
CA LEU A 170 -10.55 -5.15 0.55
C LEU A 170 -10.14 -4.77 -0.89
N LEU A 171 -9.89 -3.49 -1.15
CA LEU A 171 -9.49 -3.00 -2.47
C LEU A 171 -8.14 -3.58 -2.91
N ALA A 172 -7.16 -3.66 -1.98
CA ALA A 172 -5.86 -4.27 -2.25
C ALA A 172 -5.99 -5.76 -2.59
N LEU A 173 -6.81 -6.51 -1.84
CA LEU A 173 -7.08 -7.92 -2.12
C LEU A 173 -7.77 -8.11 -3.47
N LEU A 174 -8.82 -7.31 -3.75
CA LEU A 174 -9.54 -7.36 -5.02
C LEU A 174 -8.62 -7.07 -6.21
N GLY A 175 -7.78 -6.03 -6.12
CA GLY A 175 -6.77 -5.73 -7.14
C GLY A 175 -5.82 -6.91 -7.38
N GLY A 176 -5.30 -7.52 -6.30
CA GLY A 176 -4.45 -8.70 -6.38
C GLY A 176 -5.14 -9.90 -7.06
N VAL A 177 -6.40 -10.18 -6.70
CA VAL A 177 -7.20 -11.27 -7.29
C VAL A 177 -7.48 -11.01 -8.77
N ILE A 178 -7.84 -9.79 -9.15
CA ILE A 178 -8.10 -9.41 -10.54
C ILE A 178 -6.84 -9.61 -11.40
N ASN A 179 -5.68 -9.15 -10.92
CA ASN A 179 -4.39 -9.29 -11.60
C ASN A 179 -3.98 -10.77 -11.78
N ILE A 180 -4.24 -11.62 -10.77
CA ILE A 180 -3.95 -13.06 -10.88
C ILE A 180 -4.90 -13.76 -11.85
N SER A 181 -6.20 -13.44 -11.77
CA SER A 181 -7.24 -14.05 -12.58
C SER A 181 -7.23 -13.59 -14.04
N ARG A 182 -6.50 -12.50 -14.35
CA ARG A 182 -6.41 -11.85 -15.67
C ARG A 182 -7.79 -11.46 -16.22
N ILE A 183 -8.65 -10.93 -15.36
CA ILE A 183 -10.00 -10.47 -15.74
C ILE A 183 -9.94 -8.96 -16.01
N PRO A 184 -10.52 -8.45 -17.12
CA PRO A 184 -11.43 -9.11 -18.06
C PRO A 184 -10.78 -9.77 -19.28
N GLU A 185 -9.47 -9.61 -19.50
CA GLU A 185 -8.80 -10.07 -20.74
C GLU A 185 -8.87 -11.58 -20.96
N ARG A 186 -9.03 -12.37 -19.90
CA ARG A 186 -9.29 -13.81 -19.97
C ARG A 186 -10.56 -14.14 -20.75
N PHE A 187 -11.57 -13.27 -20.73
CA PHE A 187 -12.86 -13.50 -21.39
C PHE A 187 -12.87 -13.02 -22.85
N ARG A 188 -12.09 -12.00 -23.19
CA ARG A 188 -11.97 -11.46 -24.55
C ARG A 188 -10.51 -11.12 -24.88
N PRO A 189 -9.70 -12.12 -25.27
CA PRO A 189 -8.31 -11.90 -25.67
C PRO A 189 -8.24 -10.91 -26.84
N GLY A 190 -7.33 -9.94 -26.79
CA GLY A 190 -7.12 -8.94 -27.84
C GLY A 190 -7.97 -7.66 -27.71
N LEU A 191 -9.05 -7.66 -26.93
CA LEU A 191 -9.91 -6.48 -26.77
C LEU A 191 -9.34 -5.48 -25.74
N PHE A 192 -8.71 -6.00 -24.68
CA PHE A 192 -8.24 -5.23 -23.53
C PHE A 192 -6.72 -4.99 -23.54
N ASP A 193 -6.05 -5.22 -24.67
CA ASP A 193 -4.59 -5.14 -24.74
C ASP A 193 -4.06 -3.73 -24.42
N TYR A 194 -4.83 -2.70 -24.76
CA TYR A 194 -4.45 -1.29 -24.57
C TYR A 194 -5.11 -0.65 -23.33
N TRP A 195 -6.38 -0.94 -23.09
CA TRP A 195 -7.20 -0.30 -22.07
C TRP A 195 -7.93 -1.34 -21.23
N CYS A 196 -8.03 -1.07 -19.93
CA CYS A 196 -8.77 -1.88 -18.97
C CYS A 196 -8.30 -3.35 -18.89
N ASN A 197 -7.01 -3.61 -19.13
CA ASN A 197 -6.43 -4.89 -18.73
C ASN A 197 -6.41 -5.03 -17.20
N SER A 198 -6.38 -6.26 -16.70
CA SER A 198 -6.36 -6.56 -15.27
C SER A 198 -5.24 -5.85 -14.50
N HIS A 199 -4.08 -5.64 -15.14
CA HIS A 199 -2.95 -4.97 -14.53
C HIS A 199 -3.19 -3.47 -14.32
N GLN A 200 -3.78 -2.77 -15.30
CA GLN A 200 -4.22 -1.38 -15.15
C GLN A 200 -5.31 -1.25 -14.08
N ILE A 201 -6.28 -2.15 -14.07
CA ILE A 201 -7.35 -2.16 -13.07
C ILE A 201 -6.77 -2.36 -11.67
N MET A 202 -5.81 -3.28 -11.50
CA MET A 202 -5.10 -3.47 -10.25
C MET A 202 -4.40 -2.20 -9.79
N HIS A 203 -3.65 -1.50 -10.66
CA HIS A 203 -3.00 -0.24 -10.30
C HIS A 203 -4.00 0.82 -9.84
N VAL A 204 -5.13 0.97 -10.53
CA VAL A 204 -6.19 1.90 -10.12
C VAL A 204 -6.75 1.54 -8.74
N LEU A 205 -7.04 0.25 -8.49
CA LEU A 205 -7.53 -0.20 -7.19
C LEU A 205 -6.50 -0.01 -6.07
N VAL A 206 -5.20 -0.18 -6.35
CA VAL A 206 -4.12 0.09 -5.40
C VAL A 206 -4.04 1.58 -5.07
N VAL A 207 -4.11 2.47 -6.08
CA VAL A 207 -4.14 3.92 -5.85
C VAL A 207 -5.32 4.30 -4.95
N ILE A 208 -6.53 3.80 -5.25
CA ILE A 208 -7.71 4.07 -4.42
C ILE A 208 -7.52 3.49 -3.01
N SER A 209 -6.95 2.28 -2.88
CA SER A 209 -6.62 1.69 -1.58
C SER A 209 -5.69 2.57 -0.76
N ILE A 210 -4.65 3.18 -1.37
CA ILE A 210 -3.74 4.13 -0.71
C ILE A 210 -4.47 5.40 -0.27
N VAL A 211 -5.45 5.89 -1.05
CA VAL A 211 -6.29 7.02 -0.63
C VAL A 211 -7.10 6.67 0.62
N PHE A 212 -7.69 5.47 0.68
CA PHE A 212 -8.39 5.00 1.88
C PHE A 212 -7.44 4.81 3.09
N LEU A 213 -6.23 4.29 2.87
CA LEU A 213 -5.18 4.26 3.89
C LEU A 213 -4.92 5.68 4.43
N HIS A 214 -4.75 6.65 3.54
CA HIS A 214 -4.47 8.03 3.91
C HIS A 214 -5.60 8.68 4.69
N TRP A 215 -6.86 8.54 4.26
CA TRP A 215 -8.00 9.06 5.01
C TRP A 215 -8.11 8.43 6.39
N GLY A 216 -7.99 7.11 6.50
CA GLY A 216 -7.99 6.43 7.80
C GLY A 216 -6.84 6.91 8.71
N MET A 217 -5.66 7.14 8.14
CA MET A 217 -4.50 7.67 8.89
C MET A 217 -4.73 9.10 9.36
N VAL A 218 -5.30 9.98 8.54
CA VAL A 218 -5.60 11.37 8.95
C VAL A 218 -6.61 11.37 10.09
N GLU A 219 -7.68 10.57 9.99
CA GLU A 219 -8.66 10.40 11.07
C GLU A 219 -8.00 9.95 12.39
N ASP A 220 -7.11 8.95 12.30
CA ASP A 220 -6.37 8.43 13.46
C ASP A 220 -5.39 9.47 14.05
N LEU A 221 -4.69 10.23 13.20
CA LEU A 221 -3.73 11.25 13.64
C LEU A 221 -4.42 12.46 14.29
N LEU A 222 -5.57 12.89 13.76
CA LEU A 222 -6.39 13.94 14.36
C LEU A 222 -6.97 13.49 15.71
N TRP A 223 -7.49 12.26 15.76
CA TRP A 223 -8.02 11.67 16.99
C TRP A 223 -6.95 11.56 18.08
N LEU A 224 -5.73 11.16 17.71
CA LEU A 224 -4.60 11.01 18.62
C LEU A 224 -4.25 12.29 19.38
N HIS A 225 -4.48 13.47 18.77
CA HIS A 225 -4.21 14.75 19.42
C HIS A 225 -5.09 15.00 20.66
N SER A 226 -6.34 14.52 20.61
CA SER A 226 -7.35 14.75 21.64
C SER A 226 -7.52 13.60 22.62
N TYR A 227 -6.86 12.47 22.39
CA TYR A 227 -7.09 11.25 23.15
C TYR A 227 -6.07 11.06 24.27
N GLU A 228 -6.58 10.81 25.48
CA GLU A 228 -5.78 10.44 26.64
C GLU A 228 -6.12 9.01 27.06
N CYS A 229 -5.09 8.22 27.35
CA CYS A 229 -5.29 6.88 27.89
C CYS A 229 -5.91 6.96 29.29
N PRO A 230 -6.86 6.06 29.62
CA PRO A 230 -7.40 6.00 30.97
C PRO A 230 -6.27 5.84 31.98
N LEU A 231 -6.31 6.64 33.05
CA LEU A 231 -5.45 6.43 34.21
C LEU A 231 -5.95 5.16 34.90
N GLU A 232 -5.11 4.12 34.95
CA GLU A 232 -5.35 2.94 35.78
C GLU A 232 -5.34 3.28 37.28
#